data_AF-A0A3P7NAT5-F1
#
_entry.id   AF-A0A3P7NAT5-F1
#
_cell.length_a   1.000
_cell.length_b   1.000
_cell.length_c   1.000
_cell.angle_alpha   90.00
_cell.angle_beta   90.00
_cell.angle_gamma   90.00
#
_symmetry.space_group_name_H-M   'P 1'
#
loop_
_entity.id
_entity.type
_entity.pdbx_description
1 polymer ?
#
loop_
_entity_poly.entity_id
_entity_poly.type
_entity_poly.pdbx_seq_one_letter_code
_entity_poly.pdbx_strand_id
1 'polypeptide(L)'
;MLLLALLPLVAAMPFDLQFASSVTYDEGFARNKMLPLAAAAYSSSPQQCLTNLYKNAQLKRLTSVVCDITLVDRCTAFTAVNNDDKAIILSYR
;
A
#
# COMPACT_ATOMS: atom_id res chain seq x y z
N MET A 1 -22.60 -32.31 23.60
CA MET A 1 -23.18 -32.23 22.23
C MET A 1 -23.84 -30.87 21.95
N LEU A 2 -23.19 -29.75 22.31
CA LEU A 2 -23.70 -28.40 22.00
C LEU A 2 -22.61 -27.50 21.39
N LEU A 3 -21.35 -27.94 21.34
CA LEU A 3 -20.23 -27.20 20.75
C LEU A 3 -20.01 -27.47 19.25
N LEU A 4 -20.64 -28.49 18.66
CA LEU A 4 -20.54 -28.76 17.20
C LEU A 4 -21.56 -28.00 16.35
N ALA A 5 -22.55 -27.34 16.98
CA ALA A 5 -23.60 -26.61 16.27
C ALA A 5 -23.18 -25.18 15.85
N LEU A 6 -22.04 -24.68 16.35
CA LEU A 6 -21.54 -23.32 16.09
C LEU A 6 -20.49 -23.26 14.96
N LEU A 7 -20.05 -24.40 14.42
CA LEU A 7 -19.08 -24.44 13.31
C LEU A 7 -19.57 -23.91 11.94
N PRO A 8 -20.87 -23.86 11.56
CA PRO A 8 -21.23 -23.42 10.22
C PRO A 8 -21.38 -21.89 10.10
N LEU A 9 -21.26 -21.11 11.19
CA LEU A 9 -21.45 -19.65 11.12
C LEU A 9 -20.23 -18.89 10.58
N VAL A 10 -19.10 -19.58 10.38
CA VAL A 10 -17.91 -19.04 9.68
C VAL A 10 -17.93 -19.40 8.19
N ALA A 11 -19.00 -20.05 7.70
CA ALA A 11 -19.18 -20.31 6.28
C ALA A 11 -19.38 -18.98 5.53
N ALA A 12 -18.30 -18.56 4.89
CA ALA A 12 -18.26 -17.68 3.73
C ALA A 12 -19.02 -16.36 3.88
N MET A 13 -18.27 -15.29 4.14
CA MET A 13 -18.64 -14.02 3.50
C MET A 13 -18.82 -14.35 2.01
N PRO A 14 -19.96 -14.07 1.37
CA PRO A 14 -20.07 -14.24 -0.06
C PRO A 14 -19.08 -13.26 -0.64
N PHE A 15 -17.92 -13.77 -1.06
CA PHE A 15 -17.04 -13.02 -1.93
C PHE A 15 -17.87 -12.85 -3.20
N ASP A 16 -18.43 -11.66 -3.41
CA ASP A 16 -19.21 -11.32 -4.59
C ASP A 16 -18.30 -11.51 -5.81
N LEU A 17 -18.28 -12.73 -6.34
CA LEU A 17 -17.48 -13.13 -7.50
C LEU A 17 -17.82 -12.23 -8.70
N GLN A 18 -19.06 -11.74 -8.73
CA GLN A 18 -19.57 -10.74 -9.65
C GLN A 18 -18.77 -9.42 -9.57
N PHE A 19 -18.48 -8.92 -8.37
CA PHE A 19 -17.69 -7.71 -8.15
C PHE A 19 -16.20 -7.93 -8.40
N ALA A 20 -15.67 -9.10 -8.03
CA ALA A 20 -14.29 -9.46 -8.33
C ALA A 20 -14.03 -9.56 -9.85
N SER A 21 -15.04 -9.92 -10.63
CA SER A 21 -14.95 -10.01 -12.10
C SER A 21 -15.17 -8.69 -12.84
N SER A 22 -15.74 -7.67 -12.20
CA SER A 22 -16.04 -6.37 -12.82
C SER A 22 -14.89 -5.35 -12.69
N VAL A 23 -13.93 -5.61 -11.79
CA VAL A 23 -12.75 -4.77 -11.62
C VAL A 23 -11.62 -5.32 -12.48
N THR A 24 -11.37 -4.70 -13.62
CA THR A 24 -10.22 -5.02 -14.46
C THR A 24 -8.95 -4.53 -13.79
N TYR A 25 -8.01 -5.45 -13.55
CA TYR A 25 -6.67 -5.10 -13.09
C TYR A 25 -5.91 -4.34 -14.18
N ASP A 26 -5.40 -3.16 -13.83
CA ASP A 26 -4.56 -2.36 -14.72
C ASP A 26 -3.08 -2.66 -14.47
N GLU A 27 -2.51 -3.54 -15.31
CA GLU A 27 -1.08 -3.87 -15.31
C GLU A 27 -0.19 -2.63 -15.47
N GLY A 28 -0.60 -1.66 -16.29
CA GLY A 28 0.16 -0.45 -16.55
C GLY A 28 0.25 0.43 -15.31
N PHE A 29 -0.86 0.61 -14.61
CA PHE A 29 -0.90 1.32 -13.33
C PHE A 29 -0.07 0.60 -12.27
N ALA A 30 -0.23 -0.72 -12.14
CA ALA A 30 0.51 -1.49 -11.14
C ALA A 30 2.02 -1.44 -11.36
N ARG A 31 2.49 -1.66 -12.60
CA ARG A 31 3.92 -1.69 -12.93
C ARG A 31 4.58 -0.33 -12.94
N ASN A 32 3.88 0.71 -13.42
CA ASN A 32 4.50 2.02 -13.65
C ASN A 32 4.23 3.04 -12.54
N LYS A 33 3.27 2.77 -11.64
CA LYS A 33 2.93 3.67 -10.53
C LYS A 33 3.11 2.97 -9.18
N MET A 34 2.39 1.87 -8.94
CA MET A 34 2.39 1.22 -7.61
C MET A 34 3.74 0.60 -7.26
N LEU A 35 4.35 -0.17 -8.15
CA LEU A 35 5.63 -0.83 -7.90
C LEU A 35 6.78 0.17 -7.63
N PRO A 36 6.98 1.23 -8.44
CA PRO A 36 8.01 2.24 -8.15
C PRO A 36 7.76 3.01 -6.85
N LEU A 37 6.50 3.29 -6.50
CA LEU A 37 6.16 3.93 -5.23
C LEU A 37 6.44 3.02 -4.02
N ALA A 38 6.22 1.71 -4.14
CA ALA A 38 6.63 0.73 -3.13
C ALA A 38 8.16 0.70 -2.98
N ALA A 39 8.90 0.69 -4.10
CA ALA A 39 10.35 0.76 -4.08
C ALA A 39 10.87 2.07 -3.43
N ALA A 40 10.18 3.20 -3.66
CA ALA A 40 10.55 4.49 -3.07
C ALA A 40 10.49 4.49 -1.52
N ALA A 41 9.70 3.62 -0.88
CA ALA A 41 9.64 3.52 0.58
C ALA A 41 10.92 2.95 1.19
N TYR A 42 11.76 2.28 0.39
CA TYR A 42 13.07 1.79 0.81
C TYR A 42 14.16 2.87 0.78
N SER A 43 13.92 3.99 0.11
CA SER A 43 14.88 5.08 0.00
C SER A 43 14.94 5.92 1.27
N SER A 44 16.14 6.37 1.64
CA SER A 44 16.32 7.43 2.64
C SER A 44 15.94 8.83 2.12
N SER A 45 15.75 8.96 0.80
CA SER A 45 15.32 10.21 0.13
C SER A 45 14.17 9.94 -0.86
N PRO A 46 12.94 9.65 -0.38
CA PRO A 46 11.82 9.33 -1.27
C PRO A 46 11.48 10.45 -2.27
N GLN A 47 11.75 11.72 -1.92
CA GLN A 47 11.51 12.83 -2.85
C GLN A 47 12.31 12.69 -4.15
N GLN A 48 13.55 12.17 -4.12
CA GLN A 48 14.32 11.95 -5.34
C GLN A 48 13.65 10.90 -6.24
N CYS A 49 13.11 9.83 -5.65
CA CYS A 49 12.34 8.82 -6.36
C CYS A 49 11.06 9.43 -6.96
N LEU A 50 10.34 10.26 -6.20
CA LEU A 50 9.12 10.92 -6.66
C LEU A 50 9.39 11.88 -7.83
N THR A 51 10.47 12.66 -7.78
CA THR A 51 10.86 13.58 -8.87
C THR A 51 11.19 12.85 -10.17
N ASN A 52 11.71 11.62 -10.09
CA ASN A 52 11.97 10.79 -11.28
C ASN A 52 10.69 10.19 -11.88
N LEU A 53 9.65 9.97 -11.05
CA LEU A 53 8.39 9.35 -11.47
C LEU A 53 7.34 10.37 -11.91
N TYR A 54 7.34 11.56 -11.32
CA TYR A 54 6.28 12.55 -11.46
C TYR A 54 6.84 13.96 -11.52
N LYS A 55 6.16 14.82 -12.29
CA LYS A 55 6.49 16.25 -12.37
C LYS A 55 5.96 17.04 -11.18
N ASN A 56 4.81 16.64 -10.64
CA ASN A 56 4.09 17.36 -9.58
C ASN A 56 3.78 16.49 -8.36
N ALA A 57 4.79 15.74 -7.89
CA ALA A 57 4.71 15.00 -6.64
C ALA A 57 5.59 15.64 -5.56
N GLN A 58 5.02 15.83 -4.38
CA GLN A 58 5.70 16.41 -3.23
C GLN A 58 5.56 15.51 -2.01
N LEU A 59 6.71 15.08 -1.46
CA LEU A 59 6.83 14.47 -0.15
C LEU A 59 6.28 15.42 0.91
N LYS A 60 5.40 14.91 1.77
CA LYS A 60 4.84 15.65 2.91
C LYS A 60 5.41 15.18 4.23
N ARG A 61 5.61 13.87 4.40
CA ARG A 61 6.20 13.32 5.63
C ARG A 61 6.98 12.05 5.33
N LEU A 62 8.10 11.87 6.01
CA LEU A 62 8.81 10.60 6.15
C LEU A 62 8.80 10.24 7.64
N THR A 63 8.32 9.04 7.97
CA THR A 63 8.24 8.53 9.33
C THR A 63 9.00 7.23 9.41
N SER A 64 9.84 7.09 10.43
CA SER A 64 10.58 5.85 10.69
C SER A 64 10.51 5.55 12.17
N VAL A 65 9.95 4.40 12.53
CA VAL A 65 9.77 3.95 13.91
C VAL A 65 10.40 2.58 14.09
N VAL A 66 10.85 2.28 15.30
CA VAL A 66 11.20 0.90 15.67
C VAL A 66 9.91 0.08 15.67
N CYS A 67 9.92 -1.08 15.03
CA CYS A 67 8.71 -1.90 14.87
C CYS A 67 8.89 -3.39 15.13
N ASP A 68 10.04 -3.78 15.69
CA ASP A 68 10.33 -5.15 16.06
C ASP A 68 10.83 -5.25 17.51
N ILE A 69 10.87 -6.48 18.03
CA ILE A 69 11.29 -6.73 19.42
C ILE A 69 12.80 -6.59 19.62
N THR A 70 13.60 -6.68 18.54
CA THR A 70 15.07 -6.58 18.64
C THR A 70 15.54 -5.13 18.69
N LEU A 71 14.65 -4.17 18.41
CA LEU A 71 14.91 -2.73 18.34
C LEU A 71 15.89 -2.33 17.24
N VAL A 72 16.18 -3.24 16.32
CA VAL A 72 17.10 -3.04 15.19
C VAL A 72 16.32 -2.60 13.95
N ASP A 73 15.18 -3.23 13.70
CA ASP A 73 14.41 -3.01 12.49
C ASP A 73 13.51 -1.77 12.61
N ARG A 74 13.44 -1.03 11.51
CA ARG A 74 12.65 0.19 11.42
C ARG A 74 11.60 0.07 10.33
N CYS A 75 10.35 0.24 10.72
CA CYS A 75 9.24 0.40 9.78
C CYS A 75 9.22 1.85 9.33
N THR A 76 9.32 2.03 8.03
CA THR A 76 9.47 3.35 7.42
C THR A 76 8.36 3.58 6.43
N ALA A 77 7.73 4.74 6.50
CA ALA A 77 6.65 5.11 5.61
C ALA A 77 6.77 6.56 5.19
N PHE A 78 6.36 6.86 3.98
CA PHE A 78 6.23 8.23 3.53
C PHE A 78 4.82 8.55 3.05
N THR A 79 4.45 9.81 3.19
CA THR A 79 3.26 10.38 2.58
C THR A 79 3.65 11.44 1.57
N ALA A 80 2.97 11.46 0.43
CA ALA A 80 3.18 12.46 -0.61
C ALA A 80 1.86 12.85 -1.26
N VAL A 81 1.85 14.01 -1.90
CA VAL A 81 0.73 14.46 -2.73
C VAL A 81 1.20 14.52 -4.17
N ASN A 82 0.47 13.87 -5.08
CA ASN A 82 0.65 13.96 -6.52
C ASN A 82 -0.56 14.70 -7.09
N ASN A 83 -0.36 15.96 -7.48
CA ASN A 83 -1.46 16.80 -7.95
C ASN A 83 -1.87 16.47 -9.39
N ASP A 84 -0.97 15.91 -10.20
CA ASP A 84 -1.27 15.55 -11.59
C ASP A 84 -2.27 14.39 -11.64
N ASP A 85 -2.03 13.37 -10.81
CA ASP A 85 -2.91 12.19 -10.71
C ASP A 85 -4.02 12.37 -9.64
N LYS A 86 -4.13 13.55 -9.02
CA LYS A 86 -5.07 13.87 -7.92
C LYS A 86 -5.06 12.83 -6.79
N ALA A 87 -3.86 12.42 -6.37
CA ALA A 87 -3.66 11.32 -5.46
C ALA A 87 -2.88 11.71 -4.20
N ILE A 88 -3.25 11.07 -3.08
CA ILE A 88 -2.44 11.01 -1.86
C ILE A 88 -1.75 9.65 -1.85
N ILE A 89 -0.44 9.66 -1.72
CA ILE A 89 0.38 8.45 -1.71
C ILE A 89 0.72 8.14 -0.25
N LEU A 90 0.48 6.91 0.16
CA LEU A 90 0.96 6.32 1.40
C LEU A 90 1.74 5.07 1.03
N SER A 91 3.05 5.08 1.29
CA SER A 91 3.91 3.95 0.94
C SER A 91 4.73 3.53 2.14
N TYR A 92 4.80 2.22 2.37
CA TYR A 92 5.32 1.60 3.57
C TYR A 92 6.38 0.56 3.21
N ARG A 93 7.36 0.43 4.10
CA ARG A 93 8.39 -0.60 4.14
C ARG A 93 8.46 -1.14 5.56
#